data_AF-X0QD43-F1
#
_entry.id   AF-X0QD43-F1
#
_cell.length_a   1.000
_cell.length_b   1.000
_cell.length_c   1.000
_cell.angle_alpha   90.00
_cell.angle_beta   90.00
_cell.angle_gamma   90.00
#
_symmetry.space_group_name_H-M   'P 1'
#
loop_
_entity.id
_entity.type
_entity.pdbx_description
1 polymer ?
#
loop_
_entity_poly.entity_id
_entity_poly.type
_entity_poly.pdbx_seq_one_letter_code
_entity_poly.pdbx_strand_id
1 'polypeptide(L)'
;MDQNYRRGWQSYSFERATMDEVKAHGAQSAIRASAAFNRGPGKLQMSLLEIPSGVKEDSIGLHIHRDYPTGRDVEEIYILVEGEGVMTFTNGDETSMRPGDIITTYPGTGHAFRVVGEHTARVIVVVPEAFRSDRPPASIDDFPTEFVPQIRIVSCYPTSMTPVEAECRACGATWSVHGCGVVDAGLPEWAAHHECS
;
A
#
# COMPACT_ATOMS: atom_id res chain seq x y z
N MET A 1 -12.92 -6.42 -25.25
CA MET A 1 -13.67 -5.25 -24.77
C MET A 1 -13.25 -4.05 -25.61
N ASP A 2 -14.16 -3.42 -26.35
CA ASP A 2 -13.83 -2.20 -27.11
C ASP A 2 -13.62 -1.05 -26.10
N GLN A 3 -12.38 -0.66 -25.89
CA GLN A 3 -12.03 0.41 -24.95
C GLN A 3 -12.28 1.73 -25.69
N ASN A 4 -13.25 2.53 -25.23
CA ASN A 4 -13.80 3.73 -25.86
C ASN A 4 -12.79 4.90 -26.00
N TYR A 5 -11.48 4.64 -26.08
CA TYR A 5 -10.43 5.65 -26.25
C TYR A 5 -10.70 6.61 -27.40
N ARG A 6 -11.31 6.14 -28.50
CA ARG A 6 -11.70 7.00 -29.63
C ARG A 6 -12.73 8.06 -29.27
N ARG A 7 -13.50 7.84 -28.20
CA ARG A 7 -14.47 8.81 -27.64
C ARG A 7 -13.87 9.70 -26.57
N GLY A 8 -12.60 9.50 -26.20
CA GLY A 8 -11.90 10.29 -25.20
C GLY A 8 -12.20 9.93 -23.74
N TRP A 9 -12.96 8.87 -23.48
CA TRP A 9 -13.29 8.42 -22.12
C TRP A 9 -13.44 6.90 -22.04
N GLN A 10 -13.23 6.35 -20.84
CA GLN A 10 -13.42 4.94 -20.53
C GLN A 10 -13.95 4.82 -19.10
N SER A 11 -14.90 3.91 -18.87
CA SER A 11 -15.41 3.60 -17.53
C SER A 11 -14.93 2.23 -17.06
N TYR A 12 -14.62 2.14 -15.77
CA TYR A 12 -14.19 0.92 -15.09
C TYR A 12 -15.14 0.65 -13.92
N SER A 13 -15.42 -0.61 -13.63
CA SER A 13 -16.16 -1.01 -12.43
C SER A 13 -15.81 -2.45 -12.07
N PHE A 14 -16.06 -2.84 -10.83
CA PHE A 14 -15.84 -4.21 -10.35
C PHE A 14 -16.63 -5.24 -11.19
N GLU A 15 -17.86 -4.89 -11.59
CA GLU A 15 -18.78 -5.76 -12.33
C GLU A 15 -18.35 -5.98 -13.78
N ARG A 16 -17.60 -5.03 -14.36
CA ARG A 16 -17.13 -5.11 -15.76
C ARG A 16 -15.68 -5.54 -15.87
N ALA A 17 -14.90 -5.47 -14.80
CA ALA A 17 -13.50 -5.84 -14.81
C ALA A 17 -13.34 -7.36 -14.90
N THR A 18 -12.35 -7.81 -15.68
CA THR A 18 -11.84 -9.18 -15.55
C THR A 18 -10.91 -9.19 -14.36
N MET A 19 -11.29 -9.94 -13.32
CA MET A 19 -10.51 -10.03 -12.08
C MET A 19 -9.72 -11.33 -12.05
N ASP A 20 -8.40 -11.21 -11.91
CA ASP A 20 -7.47 -12.32 -11.86
C ASP A 20 -7.13 -12.65 -10.40
N GLU A 21 -6.96 -13.94 -10.09
CA GLU A 21 -6.52 -14.37 -8.78
C GLU A 21 -5.02 -14.11 -8.61
N VAL A 22 -4.62 -13.40 -7.56
CA VAL A 22 -3.23 -13.02 -7.29
C VAL A 22 -2.91 -13.16 -5.81
N LYS A 23 -1.66 -13.51 -5.49
CA LYS A 23 -1.10 -13.37 -4.13
C LYS A 23 -0.36 -12.04 -4.05
N ALA A 24 -1.00 -11.06 -3.43
CA ALA A 24 -0.47 -9.71 -3.36
C ALA A 24 0.65 -9.61 -2.31
N HIS A 25 1.84 -9.20 -2.74
CA HIS A 25 2.91 -8.74 -1.84
C HIS A 25 3.34 -9.74 -0.75
N GLY A 26 3.36 -11.03 -1.07
CA GLY A 26 3.75 -12.09 -0.12
C GLY A 26 2.63 -12.54 0.81
N ALA A 27 1.40 -12.05 0.62
CA ALA A 27 0.22 -12.54 1.32
C ALA A 27 0.01 -14.05 1.13
N GLN A 28 -0.49 -14.70 2.18
CA GLN A 28 -0.78 -16.14 2.17
C GLN A 28 -2.09 -16.44 1.42
N SER A 29 -3.08 -15.57 1.58
CA SER A 29 -4.36 -15.63 0.88
C SER A 29 -4.28 -15.01 -0.50
N ALA A 30 -5.02 -15.59 -1.45
CA ALA A 30 -5.23 -14.96 -2.73
C ALA A 30 -6.34 -13.90 -2.65
N ILE A 31 -6.17 -12.84 -3.42
CA ILE A 31 -7.19 -11.83 -3.69
C ILE A 31 -7.54 -11.87 -5.18
N ARG A 32 -8.63 -11.21 -5.56
CA ARG A 32 -8.93 -10.98 -6.97
C ARG A 32 -8.57 -9.55 -7.31
N ALA A 33 -7.75 -9.33 -8.33
CA ALA A 33 -7.26 -8.02 -8.71
C ALA A 33 -7.46 -7.78 -10.22
N SER A 34 -7.69 -6.52 -10.58
CA SER A 34 -7.68 -6.08 -11.98
C SER A 34 -7.04 -4.72 -12.07
N ALA A 35 -6.07 -4.55 -12.97
CA ALA A 35 -5.60 -3.22 -13.32
C ALA A 35 -6.69 -2.52 -14.15
N ALA A 36 -7.32 -1.48 -13.59
CA ALA A 36 -8.23 -0.64 -14.36
C ALA A 36 -7.45 0.02 -15.50
N PHE A 37 -6.30 0.62 -15.19
CA PHE A 37 -5.30 0.99 -16.18
C PHE A 37 -3.94 1.21 -15.53
N ASN A 38 -2.90 1.06 -16.35
CA ASN A 38 -1.52 1.37 -16.00
C ASN A 38 -0.94 2.23 -17.12
N ARG A 39 -0.53 3.46 -16.81
CA ARG A 39 0.00 4.42 -17.79
C ARG A 39 1.54 4.43 -17.87
N GLY A 40 2.18 3.44 -17.26
CA GLY A 40 3.62 3.27 -17.21
C GLY A 40 4.23 3.67 -15.86
N PRO A 41 5.50 3.30 -15.63
CA PRO A 41 6.22 3.59 -14.39
C PRO A 41 6.17 5.08 -14.05
N GLY A 42 5.87 5.37 -12.79
CA GLY A 42 5.88 6.72 -12.25
C GLY A 42 4.84 7.69 -12.82
N LYS A 43 3.77 7.23 -13.50
CA LYS A 43 2.68 8.10 -13.99
C LYS A 43 1.36 7.91 -13.26
N LEU A 44 0.69 6.78 -13.48
CA LEU A 44 -0.56 6.46 -12.79
C LEU A 44 -0.88 4.99 -13.00
N GLN A 45 -1.07 4.29 -11.88
CA GLN A 45 -1.67 2.97 -11.84
C GLN A 45 -2.94 3.03 -11.00
N MET A 46 -3.98 2.37 -11.48
CA MET A 46 -5.21 2.18 -10.72
C MET A 46 -5.64 0.72 -10.81
N SER A 47 -5.95 0.13 -9.67
CA SER A 47 -6.34 -1.27 -9.53
C SER A 47 -7.67 -1.38 -8.79
N LEU A 48 -8.47 -2.36 -9.18
CA LEU A 48 -9.69 -2.79 -8.49
C LEU A 48 -9.37 -4.11 -7.78
N LEU A 49 -9.60 -4.17 -6.47
CA LEU A 49 -9.33 -5.34 -5.64
C LEU A 49 -10.62 -5.84 -4.99
N GLU A 50 -10.88 -7.15 -5.11
CA GLU A 50 -11.87 -7.88 -4.33
C GLU A 50 -11.14 -8.82 -3.37
N ILE A 51 -11.31 -8.58 -2.07
CA ILE A 51 -10.56 -9.26 -1.02
C ILE A 51 -11.53 -10.06 -0.14
N PRO A 52 -11.43 -11.39 -0.09
CA PRO A 52 -12.38 -12.20 0.66
C PRO A 52 -12.29 -11.93 2.16
N SER A 53 -13.43 -12.03 2.85
CA SER A 53 -13.50 -12.04 4.32
C SER A 53 -12.99 -13.37 4.91
N GLY A 54 -12.82 -13.39 6.23
CA GLY A 54 -12.46 -14.61 6.96
C GLY A 54 -10.99 -15.03 6.84
N VAL A 55 -10.14 -14.20 6.22
CA VAL A 55 -8.69 -14.37 6.22
C VAL A 55 -8.12 -13.82 7.53
N LYS A 56 -7.37 -14.65 8.26
CA LYS A 56 -6.77 -14.25 9.55
C LYS A 56 -5.53 -13.36 9.40
N GLU A 57 -4.76 -13.61 8.36
CA GLU A 57 -3.53 -12.88 8.04
C GLU A 57 -3.80 -11.71 7.09
N ASP A 58 -2.76 -10.92 6.83
CA ASP A 58 -2.82 -9.85 5.85
C ASP A 58 -3.23 -10.37 4.47
N SER A 59 -4.25 -9.74 3.91
CA SER A 59 -4.76 -10.06 2.57
C SER A 59 -3.90 -9.42 1.48
N ILE A 60 -3.21 -8.35 1.84
CA ILE A 60 -2.14 -7.71 1.09
C ILE A 60 -0.96 -7.60 2.05
N GLY A 61 0.12 -8.35 1.79
CA GLY A 61 1.28 -8.38 2.68
C GLY A 61 2.02 -7.05 2.73
N LEU A 62 2.86 -6.88 3.76
CA LEU A 62 3.65 -5.65 3.94
C LEU A 62 4.55 -5.38 2.74
N HIS A 63 4.39 -4.21 2.13
CA HIS A 63 5.15 -3.77 0.96
C HIS A 63 5.32 -2.26 0.92
N ILE A 64 6.15 -1.81 -0.03
CA ILE A 64 6.34 -0.40 -0.36
C ILE A 64 6.18 -0.19 -1.86
N HIS A 65 5.65 0.97 -2.26
CA HIS A 65 5.62 1.34 -3.66
C HIS A 65 6.88 2.13 -4.05
N ARG A 66 7.62 1.58 -5.00
CA ARG A 66 8.85 2.16 -5.53
C ARG A 66 8.82 2.13 -7.06
N ASP A 67 9.05 3.29 -7.67
CA ASP A 67 9.15 3.41 -9.11
C ASP A 67 10.43 2.76 -9.64
N TYR A 68 10.33 2.06 -10.78
CA TYR A 68 11.45 1.42 -11.45
C TYR A 68 11.62 1.98 -12.86
N PRO A 69 12.84 2.36 -13.29
CA PRO A 69 14.14 2.09 -12.65
C PRO A 69 14.62 3.19 -11.69
N THR A 70 13.84 4.24 -11.42
CA THR A 70 14.33 5.42 -10.68
C THR A 70 14.65 5.10 -9.22
N GLY A 71 14.05 4.06 -8.64
CA GLY A 71 14.21 3.69 -7.24
C GLY A 71 13.52 4.65 -6.27
N ARG A 72 12.74 5.61 -6.79
CA ARG A 72 12.04 6.61 -5.99
C ARG A 72 10.81 5.98 -5.35
N ASP A 73 10.66 6.12 -4.04
CA ASP A 73 9.42 5.73 -3.36
C ASP A 73 8.27 6.64 -3.82
N VAL A 74 7.09 6.07 -4.00
CA VAL A 74 5.90 6.78 -4.47
C VAL A 74 4.73 6.58 -3.52
N GLU A 75 3.72 7.44 -3.64
CA GLU A 75 2.48 7.34 -2.87
C GLU A 75 1.61 6.19 -3.35
N GLU A 76 0.84 5.62 -2.43
CA GLU A 76 -0.30 4.78 -2.76
C GLU A 76 -1.53 5.21 -1.96
N ILE A 77 -2.70 5.17 -2.60
CA ILE A 77 -3.97 5.62 -2.03
C ILE A 77 -4.94 4.45 -2.06
N TYR A 78 -5.45 4.09 -0.89
CA TYR A 78 -6.50 3.10 -0.71
C TYR A 78 -7.83 3.81 -0.53
N ILE A 79 -8.81 3.40 -1.32
CA ILE A 79 -10.19 3.87 -1.21
C ILE A 79 -11.06 2.65 -0.95
N LEU A 80 -11.60 2.55 0.26
CA LEU A 80 -12.46 1.43 0.62
C LEU A 80 -13.89 1.72 0.17
N VAL A 81 -14.43 0.88 -0.72
CA VAL A 81 -15.77 1.05 -1.32
C VAL A 81 -16.80 0.18 -0.61
N GLU A 82 -16.42 -1.05 -0.23
CA GLU A 82 -17.26 -2.00 0.51
C GLU A 82 -16.39 -2.81 1.48
N GLY A 83 -17.00 -3.34 2.55
CA GLY A 83 -16.32 -4.15 3.57
C GLY A 83 -15.68 -3.31 4.67
N GLU A 84 -14.87 -3.97 5.50
CA GLU A 84 -14.14 -3.36 6.62
C GLU A 84 -12.72 -3.91 6.67
N GLY A 85 -11.74 -3.03 6.89
CA GLY A 85 -10.33 -3.41 6.89
C GLY A 85 -9.51 -2.68 7.94
N VAL A 86 -8.29 -3.18 8.13
CA VAL A 86 -7.24 -2.54 8.92
C VAL A 86 -6.01 -2.43 8.04
N MET A 87 -5.40 -1.25 8.02
CA MET A 87 -4.10 -1.01 7.42
C MET A 87 -3.04 -0.95 8.52
N THR A 88 -1.94 -1.68 8.33
CA THR A 88 -0.80 -1.73 9.25
C THR A 88 0.41 -1.11 8.55
N PHE A 89 1.20 -0.31 9.26
CA PHE A 89 2.34 0.43 8.71
C PHE A 89 3.68 -0.09 9.23
N THR A 90 4.78 0.33 8.59
CA THR A 90 6.14 -0.07 8.97
C THR A 90 6.58 0.35 10.35
N ASN A 91 5.93 1.35 10.96
CA ASN A 91 6.18 1.77 12.34
C ASN A 91 5.39 0.95 13.37
N GLY A 92 4.55 0.01 12.92
CA GLY A 92 3.66 -0.78 13.78
C GLY A 92 2.30 -0.14 14.04
N ASP A 93 2.06 1.08 13.57
CA ASP A 93 0.74 1.70 13.71
C ASP A 93 -0.31 0.96 12.87
N GLU A 94 -1.53 0.98 13.37
CA GLU A 94 -2.70 0.45 12.67
C GLU A 94 -3.80 1.50 12.58
N THR A 95 -4.57 1.43 11.51
CA THR A 95 -5.76 2.27 11.32
C THR A 95 -6.88 1.48 10.64
N SER A 96 -8.11 1.66 11.13
CA SER A 96 -9.29 1.03 10.55
C SER A 96 -9.79 1.78 9.33
N MET A 97 -10.27 1.05 8.34
CA MET A 97 -10.96 1.58 7.17
C MET A 97 -12.40 1.07 7.09
N ARG A 98 -13.32 1.97 6.75
CA ARG A 98 -14.72 1.73 6.44
C ARG A 98 -15.08 2.27 5.04
N PRO A 99 -16.24 1.88 4.48
CA PRO A 99 -16.66 2.39 3.18
C PRO A 99 -16.71 3.93 3.15
N GLY A 100 -16.03 4.53 2.18
CA GLY A 100 -15.87 5.97 2.04
C GLY A 100 -14.56 6.52 2.60
N ASP A 101 -13.82 5.73 3.38
CA ASP A 101 -12.50 6.14 3.87
C ASP A 101 -11.46 6.11 2.76
N ILE A 102 -10.55 7.08 2.82
CA ILE A 102 -9.39 7.21 1.95
C ILE A 102 -8.16 7.24 2.85
N ILE A 103 -7.19 6.37 2.57
CA ILE A 103 -5.89 6.40 3.24
C ILE A 103 -4.81 6.57 2.19
N THR A 104 -3.95 7.57 2.40
CA THR A 104 -2.75 7.79 1.61
C THR A 104 -1.55 7.26 2.38
N THR A 105 -0.76 6.40 1.73
CA THR A 105 0.54 5.96 2.20
C THR A 105 1.62 6.78 1.50
N TYR A 106 2.35 7.57 2.28
CA TYR A 106 3.33 8.51 1.75
C TYR A 106 4.63 7.81 1.32
N PRO A 107 5.45 8.43 0.45
CA PRO A 107 6.70 7.84 -0.01
C PRO A 107 7.59 7.40 1.14
N GLY A 108 8.16 6.18 1.04
CA GLY A 108 9.01 5.60 2.08
C GLY A 108 8.24 4.81 3.15
N THR A 109 6.91 4.90 3.16
CA THR A 109 6.05 4.20 4.13
C THR A 109 5.67 2.84 3.59
N GLY A 110 6.09 1.77 4.26
CA GLY A 110 5.57 0.44 3.95
C GLY A 110 4.23 0.22 4.66
N HIS A 111 3.38 -0.59 4.06
CA HIS A 111 2.04 -0.83 4.57
C HIS A 111 1.50 -2.21 4.13
N ALA A 112 0.52 -2.71 4.87
CA ALA A 112 -0.20 -3.95 4.65
C ALA A 112 -1.70 -3.71 4.84
N PHE A 113 -2.55 -4.59 4.30
CA PHE A 113 -3.99 -4.48 4.47
C PHE A 113 -4.64 -5.83 4.77
N ARG A 114 -5.55 -5.83 5.74
CA ARG A 114 -6.30 -7.01 6.18
C ARG A 114 -7.79 -6.69 6.27
N VAL A 115 -8.63 -7.61 5.78
CA VAL A 115 -10.07 -7.54 5.97
C VAL A 115 -10.44 -8.04 7.36
N VAL A 116 -11.22 -7.25 8.11
CA VAL A 116 -11.72 -7.61 9.46
C VAL A 116 -13.20 -7.98 9.47
N GLY A 117 -13.94 -7.64 8.43
CA GLY A 117 -15.38 -7.87 8.36
C GLY A 117 -15.77 -9.26 7.85
N GLU A 118 -17.06 -9.55 7.91
CA GLU A 118 -17.67 -10.80 7.42
C GLU A 118 -17.93 -10.81 5.91
N HIS A 119 -17.76 -9.67 5.24
CA HIS A 119 -18.02 -9.49 3.82
C HIS A 119 -16.74 -9.21 3.03
N THR A 120 -16.72 -9.66 1.78
CA THR A 120 -15.67 -9.31 0.81
C THR A 120 -15.50 -7.79 0.76
N ALA A 121 -14.26 -7.33 0.90
CA ALA A 121 -13.93 -5.93 0.73
C ALA A 121 -13.69 -5.59 -0.74
N ARG A 122 -14.17 -4.41 -1.15
CA ARG A 122 -13.87 -3.82 -2.47
C ARG A 122 -13.03 -2.58 -2.27
N VAL A 123 -11.82 -2.61 -2.82
CA VAL A 123 -10.84 -1.54 -2.65
C VAL A 123 -10.44 -1.03 -4.03
N ILE A 124 -10.41 0.29 -4.18
CA ILE A 124 -9.72 0.93 -5.30
C ILE A 124 -8.37 1.38 -4.79
N VAL A 125 -7.32 0.98 -5.49
CA VAL A 125 -5.95 1.34 -5.16
C VAL A 125 -5.38 2.21 -6.27
N VAL A 126 -4.78 3.33 -5.90
CA VAL A 126 -4.24 4.32 -6.81
C VAL A 126 -2.79 4.61 -6.46
N VAL A 127 -1.89 4.46 -7.43
CA VAL A 127 -0.48 4.84 -7.31
C VAL A 127 -0.24 5.98 -8.30
N PRO A 128 -0.33 7.26 -7.87
CA PRO A 128 -0.27 8.40 -8.76
C PRO A 128 1.15 9.00 -8.88
N GLU A 129 1.39 9.65 -10.01
CA GLU A 129 2.21 10.85 -10.08
C GLU A 129 1.27 12.03 -9.85
N ALA A 130 1.20 12.51 -8.61
CA ALA A 130 0.26 13.57 -8.26
C ALA A 130 0.62 14.89 -8.96
N PHE A 131 -0.35 15.51 -9.63
CA PHE A 131 -0.25 16.90 -10.08
C PHE A 131 -0.64 17.82 -8.93
N ARG A 132 0.20 18.81 -8.64
CA ARG A 132 -0.11 19.85 -7.66
C ARG A 132 -0.94 20.95 -8.31
N SER A 133 -2.10 21.24 -7.74
CA SER A 133 -2.89 22.44 -8.07
C SER A 133 -2.61 23.58 -7.08
N ASP A 134 -3.03 24.79 -7.42
CA ASP A 134 -3.02 25.97 -6.54
C ASP A 134 -4.14 25.98 -5.49
N ARG A 135 -5.03 24.98 -5.51
CA ARG A 135 -6.04 24.82 -4.48
C ARG A 135 -5.38 24.48 -3.14
N PRO A 136 -5.85 25.08 -2.03
CA PRO A 136 -5.36 24.71 -0.71
C PRO A 136 -5.66 23.22 -0.43
N PRO A 137 -4.80 22.54 0.34
CA PRO A 137 -5.09 21.19 0.80
C PRO A 137 -6.33 21.19 1.72
N ALA A 138 -6.82 19.99 2.06
CA ALA A 138 -7.85 19.87 3.07
C ALA A 138 -7.35 20.49 4.39
N SER A 139 -8.25 21.05 5.21
CA SER A 139 -7.85 21.70 6.48
C SER A 139 -7.19 20.75 7.48
N ILE A 140 -7.29 19.43 7.25
CA ILE A 140 -6.69 18.37 8.05
C ILE A 140 -5.41 17.79 7.44
N ASP A 141 -5.03 18.25 6.25
CA ASP A 141 -3.88 17.76 5.48
C ASP A 141 -2.77 18.81 5.49
N ASP A 142 -1.92 18.75 6.51
CA ASP A 142 -0.72 19.59 6.63
C ASP A 142 0.48 18.82 6.08
N PHE A 143 0.59 18.79 4.75
CA PHE A 143 1.67 18.07 4.08
C PHE A 143 3.02 18.75 4.34
N PRO A 144 3.99 18.07 4.98
CA PRO A 144 5.27 18.70 5.28
C PRO A 144 6.04 18.96 3.99
N THR A 145 6.87 20.01 3.97
CA THR A 145 7.75 20.30 2.83
C THR A 145 8.68 19.13 2.48
N GLU A 146 9.00 18.30 3.47
CA GLU A 146 9.72 17.04 3.32
C GLU A 146 9.08 16.01 4.25
N PHE A 147 8.68 14.85 3.71
CA PHE A 147 8.22 13.72 4.51
C PHE A 147 9.36 12.70 4.63
N VAL A 148 9.74 12.37 5.86
CA VAL A 148 10.75 11.35 6.16
C VAL A 148 10.15 10.40 7.20
N PRO A 149 9.86 9.13 6.86
CA PRO A 149 9.31 8.18 7.82
C PRO A 149 10.36 7.87 8.90
N GLN A 150 9.91 7.75 10.15
CA GLN A 150 10.79 7.40 11.27
C GLN A 150 11.44 6.01 11.05
N ILE A 151 10.63 5.03 10.63
CA ILE A 151 11.11 3.72 10.20
C ILE A 151 11.15 3.71 8.67
N ARG A 152 12.35 3.76 8.11
CA ARG A 152 12.60 3.82 6.68
C ARG A 152 12.95 2.45 6.13
N ILE A 153 12.26 2.01 5.08
CA ILE A 153 12.67 0.82 4.31
C ILE A 153 13.90 1.17 3.46
N VAL A 154 14.99 0.42 3.67
CA VAL A 154 16.25 0.57 2.94
C VAL A 154 16.20 -0.25 1.66
N SER A 155 15.84 -1.53 1.76
CA SER A 155 15.79 -2.45 0.62
C SER A 155 14.57 -3.38 0.70
N CYS A 156 14.15 -3.89 -0.46
CA CYS A 156 13.00 -4.77 -0.63
C CYS A 156 13.24 -5.77 -1.77
N TYR A 157 12.46 -6.85 -1.81
CA TYR A 157 12.48 -7.75 -2.96
C TYR A 157 11.95 -7.03 -4.21
N PRO A 158 12.58 -7.18 -5.39
CA PRO A 158 12.28 -6.36 -6.57
C PRO A 158 10.90 -6.63 -7.19
N THR A 159 10.29 -7.78 -6.91
CA THR A 159 9.00 -8.16 -7.49
C THR A 159 7.84 -7.95 -6.52
N SER A 160 7.95 -8.47 -5.29
CA SER A 160 6.88 -8.35 -4.30
C SER A 160 6.90 -7.01 -3.57
N MET A 161 8.01 -6.28 -3.66
CA MET A 161 8.29 -5.07 -2.87
C MET A 161 8.21 -5.29 -1.35
N THR A 162 8.29 -6.53 -0.91
CA THR A 162 8.33 -6.87 0.51
C THR A 162 9.66 -6.38 1.10
N PRO A 163 9.66 -5.65 2.23
CA PRO A 163 10.89 -5.13 2.84
C PRO A 163 11.85 -6.23 3.26
N VAL A 164 13.15 -5.98 3.08
CA VAL A 164 14.24 -6.88 3.48
C VAL A 164 15.15 -6.22 4.52
N GLU A 165 15.32 -4.90 4.42
CA GLU A 165 16.08 -4.10 5.39
C GLU A 165 15.34 -2.79 5.68
N ALA A 166 15.43 -2.35 6.93
CA ALA A 166 14.90 -1.07 7.39
C ALA A 166 15.82 -0.44 8.43
N GLU A 167 15.69 0.87 8.61
CA GLU A 167 16.42 1.63 9.63
C GLU A 167 15.49 2.57 10.40
N CYS A 168 15.75 2.75 11.69
CA CYS A 168 15.19 3.86 12.46
C CYS A 168 16.02 5.11 12.18
N ARG A 169 15.42 6.14 11.59
CA ARG A 169 16.09 7.40 11.26
C ARG A 169 16.46 8.23 12.49
N ALA A 170 15.81 8.00 13.63
CA ALA A 170 16.07 8.73 14.85
C ALA A 170 17.38 8.27 15.53
N CYS A 171 17.62 6.95 15.64
CA CYS A 171 18.77 6.40 16.37
C CYS A 171 19.76 5.60 15.49
N GLY A 172 19.39 5.27 14.25
CA GLY A 172 20.23 4.49 13.33
C GLY A 172 20.14 2.97 13.52
N ALA A 173 19.28 2.47 14.42
CA ALA A 173 19.06 1.04 14.59
C ALA A 173 18.54 0.40 13.30
N THR A 174 18.97 -0.82 13.01
CA THR A 174 18.61 -1.53 11.76
C THR A 174 17.81 -2.80 12.04
N TRP A 175 16.92 -3.10 11.10
CA TRP A 175 16.21 -4.37 10.99
C TRP A 175 16.57 -5.03 9.66
N SER A 176 16.76 -6.34 9.66
CA SER A 176 16.87 -7.11 8.42
C SER A 176 16.33 -8.52 8.57
N VAL A 177 15.74 -9.04 7.50
CA VAL A 177 15.19 -10.40 7.43
C VAL A 177 16.25 -11.48 7.72
N HIS A 178 17.54 -11.15 7.54
CA HIS A 178 18.66 -12.08 7.71
C HIS A 178 19.53 -11.82 8.95
N GLY A 179 19.32 -10.73 9.69
CA GLY A 179 20.23 -10.26 10.74
C GLY A 179 19.64 -10.11 12.14
N CYS A 180 18.33 -10.16 12.31
CA CYS A 180 17.73 -10.05 13.64
C CYS A 180 17.93 -11.33 14.47
N GLY A 181 18.70 -11.21 15.57
CA GLY A 181 18.77 -12.23 16.63
C GLY A 181 17.46 -12.40 17.42
N VAL A 182 16.43 -11.59 17.11
CA VAL A 182 15.04 -11.85 17.43
C VAL A 182 14.47 -12.65 16.27
N VAL A 183 14.72 -13.96 16.31
CA VAL A 183 14.19 -14.92 15.36
C VAL A 183 12.66 -14.82 15.45
N ASP A 184 12.01 -14.38 14.37
CA ASP A 184 10.56 -14.38 14.10
C ASP A 184 9.79 -13.04 14.13
N ALA A 185 10.34 -11.92 14.62
CA ALA A 185 9.60 -10.66 14.61
C ALA A 185 9.64 -9.94 13.24
N GLY A 186 8.48 -9.80 12.59
CA GLY A 186 8.35 -9.04 11.33
C GLY A 186 8.68 -7.55 11.49
N LEU A 187 8.90 -6.83 10.39
CA LEU A 187 9.25 -5.39 10.44
C LEU A 187 8.29 -4.54 11.30
N PRO A 188 6.95 -4.68 11.20
CA PRO A 188 6.04 -3.89 12.03
C PRO A 188 6.17 -4.23 13.52
N GLU A 189 6.41 -5.50 13.84
CA GLU A 189 6.61 -5.94 15.22
C GLU A 189 7.93 -5.43 15.80
N TRP A 190 9.03 -5.50 15.03
CA TRP A 190 10.30 -4.89 15.43
C TRP A 190 10.13 -3.40 15.69
N ALA A 191 9.45 -2.68 14.80
CA ALA A 191 9.24 -1.25 14.92
C ALA A 191 8.37 -0.87 16.12
N ALA A 192 7.29 -1.61 16.38
CA ALA A 192 6.39 -1.38 17.50
C ALA A 192 7.09 -1.51 18.87
N HIS A 193 8.11 -2.37 18.96
CA HIS A 193 8.90 -2.58 20.17
C HIS A 193 10.22 -1.82 20.19
N HIS A 194 10.54 -1.07 19.12
CA HIS A 194 11.79 -0.36 19.00
C HIS A 194 11.76 0.96 19.77
N GLU A 195 12.53 1.04 20.85
CA GLU A 195 12.77 2.28 21.58
C GLU A 195 14.10 2.90 21.16
N CYS A 196 14.10 4.21 20.89
CA CYS A 196 15.33 4.95 20.61
C CYS A 196 16.10 5.18 21.91
N SER A 197 17.26 4.53 22.04
CA SER A 197 18.22 4.76 23.12
C SER A 197 19.13 5.96 22.85
#